data_AF-A0AAE3M9Y3-F1
#
_entry.id   AF-A0AAE3M9Y3-F1
#
_cell.length_a   1.000
_cell.length_b   1.000
_cell.length_c   1.000
_cell.angle_alpha   90.00
_cell.angle_beta   90.00
_cell.angle_gamma   90.00
#
_symmetry.space_group_name_H-M   'P 1'
#
loop_
_entity.id
_entity.type
_entity.pdbx_description
1 polymer ?
#
loop_
_entity_poly.entity_id
_entity_poly.type
_entity_poly.pdbx_seq_one_letter_code
_entity_poly.pdbx_strand_id
1 'polypeptide(L)'
;MYKIFTLIFIALPFCLYSQNQIGQIELAKYDMRIDSLKKLDFLSMDYKFLNNEFKIQIDSTTFSSGVEKYHFYPEKILTYKDSLIVVLMIQFDDWPKAKIAKRDISYSWLRLGYHTWQTPDEARNFAQEFGISHPWRMKLLLMDDNNDDQKIINFYVDLKNKLIKNNLSGFEKLNRKDLLTFAMQKNPQHIADYEKMVAGRKRQREAYLKEHGEVDPRK
;
A
#
# COMPACT_ATOMS: atom_id res chain seq x y z
N MET A 1 -60.62 -41.00 5.17
CA MET A 1 -59.14 -40.96 5.09
C MET A 1 -58.72 -39.50 5.02
N TYR A 2 -58.35 -38.91 6.18
CA TYR A 2 -58.06 -37.48 6.27
C TYR A 2 -56.58 -37.19 6.06
N LYS A 3 -56.36 -36.19 5.19
CA LYS A 3 -55.14 -35.45 4.88
C LYS A 3 -54.54 -34.81 6.12
N ILE A 4 -53.25 -35.02 6.42
CA ILE A 4 -52.41 -34.04 7.13
C ILE A 4 -50.95 -34.20 6.64
N PHE A 5 -50.25 -33.08 6.61
CA PHE A 5 -48.80 -32.86 6.47
C PHE A 5 -48.31 -32.38 5.11
N THR A 6 -48.50 -31.09 4.87
CA THR A 6 -47.59 -30.30 4.05
C THR A 6 -47.45 -28.92 4.70
N LEU A 7 -46.51 -28.78 5.64
CA LEU A 7 -46.23 -27.48 6.28
C LEU A 7 -44.86 -27.45 6.96
N ILE A 8 -43.78 -27.74 6.22
CA ILE A 8 -42.40 -27.46 6.67
C ILE A 8 -41.59 -27.03 5.45
N PHE A 9 -41.74 -25.80 4.94
CA PHE A 9 -40.79 -25.28 3.93
C PHE A 9 -40.87 -23.75 3.72
N ILE A 10 -40.85 -22.92 4.78
CA ILE A 10 -40.75 -21.44 4.59
C ILE A 10 -39.74 -20.75 5.54
N ALA A 11 -39.14 -21.42 6.54
CA ALA A 11 -38.28 -20.73 7.53
C ALA A 11 -36.78 -20.59 7.14
N LEU A 12 -36.28 -21.33 6.15
CA LEU A 12 -34.85 -21.35 5.78
C LEU A 12 -34.33 -20.17 4.91
N PRO A 13 -35.09 -19.53 4.02
CA PRO A 13 -34.55 -18.45 3.19
C PRO A 13 -34.36 -17.11 3.95
N PHE A 14 -35.04 -16.90 5.08
CA PHE A 14 -34.95 -15.63 5.82
C PHE A 14 -33.65 -15.49 6.62
N CYS A 15 -33.07 -16.59 7.10
CA CYS A 15 -31.85 -16.57 7.92
C CYS A 15 -30.60 -16.28 7.07
N LEU A 16 -30.52 -16.84 5.85
CA LEU A 16 -29.41 -16.60 4.91
C LEU A 16 -29.38 -15.18 4.36
N TYR A 17 -30.56 -14.57 4.15
CA TYR A 17 -30.66 -13.18 3.70
C TYR A 17 -30.15 -12.19 4.77
N SER A 18 -30.50 -12.44 6.04
CA SER A 18 -30.05 -11.61 7.18
C SER A 18 -28.52 -11.67 7.39
N GLN A 19 -27.91 -12.86 7.32
CA GLN A 19 -26.45 -13.01 7.45
C GLN A 19 -25.69 -12.28 6.35
N ASN A 20 -26.18 -12.30 5.11
CA ASN A 20 -25.59 -11.56 4.00
C ASN A 20 -25.69 -10.04 4.19
N GLN A 21 -26.77 -9.51 4.77
CA GLN A 21 -26.89 -8.08 5.08
C GLN A 21 -25.92 -7.65 6.18
N ILE A 22 -25.73 -8.45 7.24
CA ILE A 22 -24.79 -8.15 8.33
C ILE A 22 -23.36 -8.04 7.79
N GLY A 23 -22.93 -8.99 6.94
CA GLY A 23 -21.61 -8.96 6.32
C GLY A 23 -21.38 -7.72 5.44
N GLN A 24 -22.40 -7.29 4.68
CA GLN A 24 -22.31 -6.07 3.87
C GLN A 24 -22.18 -4.80 4.71
N ILE A 25 -22.91 -4.71 5.83
CA ILE A 25 -22.83 -3.57 6.75
C ILE A 25 -21.44 -3.50 7.41
N GLU A 26 -20.87 -4.62 7.82
CA GLU A 26 -19.52 -4.68 8.39
C GLU A 26 -18.45 -4.26 7.38
N LEU A 27 -18.56 -4.72 6.13
CA LEU A 27 -17.67 -4.29 5.05
C LEU A 27 -17.77 -2.78 4.79
N ALA A 28 -18.98 -2.23 4.72
CA ALA A 28 -19.18 -0.79 4.54
C ALA A 28 -18.57 0.02 5.69
N LYS A 29 -18.73 -0.44 6.94
CA LYS A 29 -18.10 0.19 8.12
C LYS A 29 -16.58 0.14 8.05
N TYR A 30 -16.03 -0.99 7.61
CA TYR A 30 -14.59 -1.15 7.43
C TYR A 30 -14.07 -0.19 6.35
N ASP A 31 -14.74 -0.09 5.20
CA ASP A 31 -14.35 0.81 4.12
C ASP A 31 -14.39 2.29 4.54
N MET A 32 -15.45 2.70 5.23
CA MET A 32 -15.54 4.05 5.81
C MET A 32 -14.38 4.34 6.77
N ARG A 33 -14.02 3.38 7.62
CA ARG A 33 -12.86 3.50 8.52
C ARG A 33 -11.57 3.66 7.73
N ILE A 34 -11.34 2.83 6.72
CA ILE A 34 -10.14 2.90 5.86
C ILE A 34 -10.06 4.27 5.18
N ASP A 35 -11.16 4.79 4.66
CA ASP A 35 -11.19 6.09 4.00
C ASP A 35 -10.96 7.24 4.98
N SER A 36 -11.46 7.14 6.21
CA SER A 36 -11.11 8.09 7.28
C SER A 36 -9.61 8.06 7.59
N LEU A 37 -9.01 6.88 7.67
CA LEU A 37 -7.58 6.74 7.95
C LEU A 37 -6.71 7.30 6.81
N LYS A 38 -7.11 7.14 5.55
CA LYS A 38 -6.38 7.71 4.39
C LYS A 38 -6.34 9.24 4.39
N LYS A 39 -7.21 9.92 5.13
CA LYS A 39 -7.24 11.38 5.25
C LYS A 39 -6.26 11.93 6.30
N LEU A 40 -5.66 11.06 7.13
CA LEU A 40 -4.68 11.48 8.12
C LEU A 40 -3.34 11.82 7.46
N ASP A 41 -2.71 12.92 7.91
CA ASP A 41 -1.34 13.26 7.51
C ASP A 41 -0.33 12.53 8.40
N PHE A 42 -0.03 11.28 8.06
CA PHE A 42 0.97 10.47 8.75
C PHE A 42 2.39 11.06 8.68
N LEU A 43 2.67 11.99 7.75
CA LEU A 43 4.00 12.59 7.64
C LEU A 43 4.20 13.78 8.58
N SER A 44 3.13 14.24 9.23
CA SER A 44 3.17 15.33 10.22
C SER A 44 2.85 14.84 11.64
N MET A 45 2.65 13.54 11.84
CA MET A 45 2.41 12.97 13.16
C MET A 45 3.70 12.95 13.98
N ASP A 46 3.57 13.17 15.28
CA ASP A 46 4.63 12.92 16.25
C ASP A 46 4.62 11.42 16.62
N TYR A 47 5.77 10.77 16.49
CA TYR A 47 5.94 9.34 16.68
C TYR A 47 6.83 9.08 17.88
N LYS A 48 6.39 8.19 18.78
CA LYS A 48 7.18 7.82 19.96
C LYS A 48 8.50 7.13 19.59
N PHE A 49 8.50 6.41 18.49
CA PHE A 49 9.59 5.50 18.10
C PHE A 49 10.19 5.79 16.72
N LEU A 50 9.84 6.94 16.12
CA LEU A 50 10.44 7.41 14.88
C LEU A 50 10.94 8.84 15.08
N ASN A 51 12.10 9.17 14.52
CA ASN A 51 12.56 10.57 14.50
C ASN A 51 11.90 11.36 13.35
N ASN A 52 12.27 12.63 13.20
CA ASN A 52 11.75 13.52 12.15
C ASN A 52 12.06 13.07 10.71
N GLU A 53 13.06 12.20 10.50
CA GLU A 53 13.36 11.57 9.21
C GLU A 53 12.80 10.15 9.11
N PHE A 54 11.87 9.77 10.00
CA PHE A 54 11.26 8.45 10.11
C PHE A 54 12.24 7.29 10.35
N LYS A 55 13.43 7.57 10.88
CA LYS A 55 14.35 6.54 11.36
C LYS A 55 13.82 5.94 12.66
N ILE A 56 13.88 4.61 12.75
CA ILE A 56 13.39 3.87 13.92
C ILE A 56 14.31 4.14 15.13
N GLN A 57 13.70 4.57 16.23
CA GLN A 57 14.30 4.83 17.53
C GLN A 57 13.55 4.04 18.60
N ILE A 58 13.88 2.77 18.75
CA ILE A 58 13.27 1.86 19.72
C ILE A 58 14.36 0.94 20.26
N ASP A 59 14.31 0.64 21.56
CA ASP A 59 15.21 -0.33 22.16
C ASP A 59 14.83 -1.76 21.75
N SER A 60 15.80 -2.67 21.81
CA SER A 60 15.61 -4.06 21.37
C SER A 60 14.57 -4.80 22.21
N THR A 61 14.46 -4.50 23.51
CA THR A 61 13.50 -5.15 24.39
C THR A 61 12.07 -4.79 24.00
N THR A 62 11.77 -3.50 23.87
CA THR A 62 10.44 -3.02 23.43
C THR A 62 10.10 -3.54 22.04
N PHE A 63 11.06 -3.55 21.12
CA PHE A 63 10.86 -4.09 19.77
C PHE A 63 10.49 -5.58 19.81
N SER A 64 11.28 -6.41 20.51
CA SER A 64 11.02 -7.85 20.63
C SER A 64 9.68 -8.14 21.29
N SER A 65 9.32 -7.43 22.36
CA SER A 65 7.99 -7.56 22.97
C SER A 65 6.86 -7.20 22.01
N GLY A 66 7.06 -6.22 21.13
CA GLY A 66 6.10 -5.90 20.07
C GLY A 66 6.00 -6.99 19.01
N VAL A 67 7.12 -7.58 18.60
CA VAL A 67 7.15 -8.72 17.67
C VAL A 67 6.31 -9.87 18.23
N GLU A 68 6.50 -10.22 19.51
CA GLU A 68 5.74 -11.27 20.19
C GLU A 68 4.25 -10.91 20.35
N LYS A 69 3.95 -9.71 20.88
CA LYS A 69 2.57 -9.24 21.14
C LYS A 69 1.69 -9.28 19.89
N TYR A 70 2.24 -8.88 18.76
CA TYR A 70 1.50 -8.79 17.49
C TYR A 70 1.72 -9.99 16.57
N HIS A 71 2.35 -11.06 17.08
CA HIS A 71 2.59 -12.31 16.36
C HIS A 71 3.31 -12.10 15.01
N PHE A 72 4.28 -11.19 14.98
CA PHE A 72 5.18 -11.08 13.84
C PHE A 72 6.15 -12.26 13.86
N TYR A 73 6.44 -12.81 12.68
CA TYR A 73 7.46 -13.82 12.49
C TYR A 73 8.85 -13.16 12.44
N PRO A 74 9.72 -13.33 13.47
CA PRO A 74 11.00 -12.63 13.54
C PRO A 74 11.87 -12.82 12.30
N GLU A 75 11.89 -14.03 11.75
CA GLU A 75 12.66 -14.42 10.57
C GLU A 75 12.20 -13.73 9.28
N LYS A 76 11.01 -13.11 9.27
CA LYS A 76 10.47 -12.34 8.14
C LYS A 76 10.74 -10.84 8.25
N ILE A 77 11.33 -10.37 9.36
CA ILE A 77 11.65 -8.97 9.60
C ILE A 77 13.07 -8.68 9.09
N LEU A 78 13.21 -8.51 7.77
CA LEU A 78 14.52 -8.41 7.13
C LEU A 78 14.85 -7.00 6.62
N THR A 79 13.83 -6.18 6.39
CA THR A 79 14.01 -4.85 5.82
C THR A 79 13.55 -3.76 6.78
N TYR A 80 13.98 -2.53 6.52
CA TYR A 80 13.44 -1.34 7.20
C TYR A 80 11.90 -1.30 7.14
N LYS A 81 11.29 -1.67 6.01
CA LYS A 81 9.82 -1.68 5.86
C LYS A 81 9.15 -2.70 6.77
N ASP A 82 9.82 -3.81 7.05
CA ASP A 82 9.30 -4.85 7.94
C ASP A 82 9.45 -4.42 9.40
N SER A 83 10.58 -3.81 9.75
CA SER A 83 10.78 -3.22 11.07
C SER A 83 9.81 -2.05 11.34
N LEU A 84 9.58 -1.21 10.33
CA LEU A 84 8.68 -0.06 10.42
C LEU A 84 7.24 -0.49 10.72
N ILE A 85 6.75 -1.58 10.14
CA ILE A 85 5.38 -2.03 10.44
C ILE A 85 5.23 -2.53 11.88
N VAL A 86 6.26 -3.18 12.44
CA VAL A 86 6.27 -3.58 13.85
C VAL A 86 6.19 -2.35 14.73
N VAL A 87 7.05 -1.37 14.50
CA VAL A 87 7.08 -0.11 15.28
C VAL A 87 5.76 0.64 15.20
N LEU A 88 5.16 0.73 14.01
CA LEU A 88 3.86 1.38 13.83
C LEU A 88 2.71 0.59 14.48
N MET A 89 2.81 -0.75 14.54
CA MET A 89 1.85 -1.56 15.30
C MET A 89 1.97 -1.31 16.80
N ILE A 90 3.18 -1.22 17.35
CA ILE A 90 3.40 -0.86 18.76
C ILE A 90 2.83 0.55 19.04
N GLN A 91 3.02 1.49 18.13
CA GLN A 91 2.53 2.87 18.25
C GLN A 91 1.00 2.97 18.24
N PHE A 92 0.34 2.23 17.36
CA PHE A 92 -1.08 2.45 17.06
C PHE A 92 -2.02 1.38 17.60
N ASP A 93 -1.54 0.17 17.89
CA ASP A 93 -2.36 -0.99 18.22
C ASP A 93 -3.48 -1.26 17.17
N ASP A 94 -3.23 -0.84 15.92
CA ASP A 94 -4.22 -0.80 14.82
C ASP A 94 -3.56 -1.16 13.48
N TRP A 95 -3.88 -2.36 12.99
CA TRP A 95 -3.34 -2.90 11.72
C TRP A 95 -3.63 -2.04 10.49
N PRO A 96 -4.89 -1.67 10.19
CA PRO A 96 -5.18 -0.72 9.14
C PRO A 96 -4.37 0.58 9.21
N LYS A 97 -4.33 1.21 10.39
CA LYS A 97 -3.61 2.49 10.58
C LYS A 97 -2.12 2.32 10.37
N ALA A 98 -1.52 1.29 10.95
CA ALA A 98 -0.09 0.98 10.79
C ALA A 98 0.27 0.67 9.32
N LYS A 99 -0.59 -0.06 8.59
CA LYS A 99 -0.38 -0.36 7.16
C LYS A 99 -0.41 0.91 6.29
N ILE A 100 -1.35 1.82 6.55
CA ILE A 100 -1.46 3.08 5.80
C ILE A 100 -0.26 3.98 6.13
N ALA A 101 0.07 4.15 7.41
CA ALA A 101 1.25 4.91 7.83
C ALA A 101 2.55 4.36 7.22
N LYS A 102 2.75 3.03 7.23
CA LYS A 102 3.89 2.36 6.60
C LYS A 102 3.97 2.69 5.11
N ARG A 103 2.84 2.64 4.40
CA ARG A 103 2.79 2.94 2.96
C ARG A 103 3.27 4.37 2.69
N ASP A 104 2.80 5.32 3.48
CA ASP A 104 3.04 6.74 3.29
C ASP A 104 4.49 7.11 3.65
N ILE A 105 4.96 6.67 4.82
CA ILE A 105 6.33 6.89 5.32
C ILE A 105 7.37 6.20 4.43
N SER A 106 7.16 4.94 4.08
CA SER A 106 8.16 4.16 3.32
C SER A 106 8.09 4.37 1.80
N TYR A 107 7.30 5.35 1.35
CA TYR A 107 7.22 5.74 -0.05
C TYR A 107 8.54 6.40 -0.46
N SER A 108 9.13 5.97 -1.57
CA SER A 108 10.46 6.41 -2.00
C SER A 108 10.43 7.24 -3.28
N TRP A 109 11.46 8.05 -3.49
CA TRP A 109 11.69 8.77 -4.74
C TRP A 109 11.80 7.83 -5.95
N LEU A 110 12.40 6.65 -5.77
CA LEU A 110 12.43 5.61 -6.81
C LEU A 110 11.02 5.17 -7.20
N ARG A 111 10.15 4.93 -6.23
CA ARG A 111 8.77 4.54 -6.50
C ARG A 111 7.99 5.66 -7.18
N LEU A 112 8.20 6.92 -6.77
CA LEU A 112 7.63 8.07 -7.46
C LEU A 112 8.12 8.15 -8.92
N GLY A 113 9.42 7.98 -9.14
CA GLY A 113 10.04 7.96 -10.47
C GLY A 113 9.42 6.94 -11.42
N TYR A 114 9.00 5.77 -10.92
CA TYR A 114 8.24 4.83 -11.73
C TYR A 114 6.92 5.39 -12.25
N HIS A 115 6.17 6.11 -11.40
CA HIS A 115 4.91 6.74 -11.79
C HIS A 115 5.12 7.92 -12.74
N THR A 116 6.20 8.67 -12.57
CA THR A 116 6.45 9.90 -13.32
C THR A 116 7.35 9.71 -14.53
N TRP A 117 7.86 8.48 -14.75
CA TRP A 117 8.83 8.16 -15.80
C TRP A 117 10.06 9.09 -15.73
N GLN A 118 10.60 9.18 -14.52
CA GLN A 118 11.76 10.00 -14.17
C GLN A 118 12.71 9.17 -13.29
N THR A 119 13.97 9.57 -13.26
CA THR A 119 14.92 9.09 -12.24
C THR A 119 14.52 9.60 -10.84
N PRO A 120 15.01 8.99 -9.75
CA PRO A 120 14.74 9.47 -8.40
C PRO A 120 15.16 10.93 -8.17
N ASP A 121 16.26 11.37 -8.80
CA ASP A 121 16.77 12.74 -8.64
C ASP A 121 15.96 13.74 -9.45
N GLU A 122 15.54 13.39 -10.68
CA GLU A 122 14.60 14.22 -11.46
C GLU A 122 13.27 14.40 -10.72
N ALA A 123 12.71 13.32 -10.16
CA ALA A 123 11.48 13.38 -9.38
C ALA A 123 11.63 14.23 -8.11
N ARG A 124 12.80 14.18 -7.45
CA ARG A 124 13.12 15.02 -6.29
C ARG A 124 13.24 16.49 -6.68
N ASN A 125 13.97 16.80 -7.75
CA ASN A 125 14.16 18.17 -8.23
C ASN A 125 12.83 18.80 -8.62
N PHE A 126 11.97 18.05 -9.31
CA PHE A 126 10.63 18.53 -9.65
C PHE A 126 9.77 18.79 -8.40
N ALA A 127 9.85 17.94 -7.38
CA ALA A 127 9.14 18.16 -6.12
C ALA A 127 9.66 19.40 -5.33
N GLN A 128 10.96 19.69 -5.41
CA GLN A 128 11.56 20.86 -4.76
C GLN A 128 11.01 22.18 -5.33
N GLU A 129 10.58 22.21 -6.58
CA GLU A 129 9.91 23.39 -7.17
C GLU A 129 8.61 23.77 -6.45
N PHE A 130 8.03 22.83 -5.70
CA PHE A 130 6.83 23.01 -4.88
C PHE A 130 7.14 23.06 -3.37
N GLY A 131 8.43 23.09 -2.99
CA GLY A 131 8.84 23.01 -1.59
C GLY A 131 8.55 21.66 -0.92
N ILE A 132 8.38 20.59 -1.70
CA ILE A 132 8.03 19.26 -1.18
C ILE A 132 9.29 18.43 -0.93
N SER A 133 9.49 18.02 0.33
CA SER A 133 10.65 17.21 0.76
C SER A 133 10.38 15.70 0.80
N HIS A 134 9.12 15.27 0.79
CA HIS A 134 8.75 13.85 0.90
C HIS A 134 8.02 13.35 -0.36
N PRO A 135 8.42 12.22 -0.96
CA PRO A 135 7.88 11.75 -2.24
C PRO A 135 6.39 11.42 -2.19
N TRP A 136 5.86 11.00 -1.04
CA TRP A 136 4.43 10.76 -0.88
C TRP A 136 3.59 12.04 -0.98
N ARG A 137 4.07 13.18 -0.44
CA ARG A 137 3.37 14.47 -0.59
C ARG A 137 3.32 14.88 -2.06
N MET A 138 4.41 14.66 -2.80
CA MET A 138 4.43 14.91 -4.24
C MET A 138 3.47 13.99 -4.99
N LYS A 139 3.40 12.70 -4.60
CA LYS A 139 2.43 11.77 -5.17
C LYS A 139 0.99 12.23 -4.96
N LEU A 140 0.65 12.74 -3.77
CA LEU A 140 -0.68 13.29 -3.47
C LEU A 140 -0.98 14.53 -4.31
N LEU A 141 -0.02 15.47 -4.42
CA LEU A 141 -0.15 16.65 -5.28
C LEU A 141 -0.47 16.29 -6.73
N LEU A 142 0.25 15.30 -7.27
CA LEU A 142 0.04 14.83 -8.64
C LEU A 142 -1.31 14.11 -8.80
N MET A 143 -1.80 13.40 -7.79
CA MET A 143 -3.07 12.69 -7.84
C MET A 143 -4.31 13.60 -7.79
N ASP A 144 -4.16 14.87 -7.42
CA ASP A 144 -5.28 15.81 -7.35
C ASP A 144 -5.71 16.26 -8.74
N ASP A 145 -6.88 15.79 -9.19
CA ASP A 145 -7.47 16.17 -10.49
C ASP A 145 -7.88 17.65 -10.54
N ASN A 146 -8.06 18.31 -9.39
CA ASN A 146 -8.46 19.72 -9.32
C ASN A 146 -7.28 20.69 -9.31
N ASN A 147 -6.04 20.20 -9.26
CA ASN A 147 -4.86 21.07 -9.24
C ASN A 147 -4.61 21.68 -10.64
N ASP A 148 -4.71 22.99 -10.74
CA ASP A 148 -4.60 23.78 -11.97
C ASP A 148 -3.21 24.44 -12.17
N ASP A 149 -2.22 24.08 -11.36
CA ASP A 149 -0.85 24.57 -11.50
C ASP A 149 -0.29 24.20 -12.88
N GLN A 150 0.17 25.22 -13.62
CA GLN A 150 0.62 25.06 -15.00
C GLN A 150 1.81 24.10 -15.12
N LYS A 151 2.68 24.01 -14.10
CA LYS A 151 3.80 23.05 -14.08
C LYS A 151 3.28 21.61 -13.98
N ILE A 152 2.24 21.38 -13.20
CA ILE A 152 1.58 20.07 -13.09
C ILE A 152 0.90 19.71 -14.42
N ILE A 153 0.19 20.65 -15.04
CA ILE A 153 -0.42 20.45 -16.36
C ILE A 153 0.65 20.08 -17.41
N ASN A 154 1.74 20.84 -17.46
CA ASN A 154 2.85 20.59 -18.38
C ASN A 154 3.51 19.24 -18.12
N PHE A 155 3.72 18.87 -16.85
CA PHE A 155 4.20 17.56 -16.47
C PHE A 155 3.35 16.43 -17.05
N TYR A 156 2.02 16.56 -17.03
CA TYR A 156 1.13 15.55 -17.59
C TYR A 156 1.18 15.48 -19.12
N VAL A 157 1.35 16.61 -19.79
CA VAL A 157 1.60 16.65 -21.25
C VAL A 157 2.88 15.89 -21.58
N ASP A 158 3.96 16.17 -20.85
CA ASP A 158 5.25 15.51 -21.05
C ASP A 158 5.20 14.01 -20.75
N LEU A 159 4.52 13.61 -19.67
CA LEU A 159 4.32 12.20 -19.33
C LEU A 159 3.56 11.47 -20.45
N LYS A 160 2.47 12.05 -20.95
CA LYS A 160 1.72 11.46 -22.08
C LYS A 160 2.60 11.34 -23.32
N ASN A 161 3.38 12.36 -23.65
CA ASN A 161 4.33 12.32 -24.77
C ASN A 161 5.39 11.21 -24.60
N LYS A 162 5.93 11.02 -23.38
CA LYS A 162 6.85 9.91 -23.08
C LYS A 162 6.17 8.55 -23.31
N LEU A 163 4.92 8.37 -22.89
CA LEU A 163 4.17 7.13 -23.09
C LEU A 163 3.93 6.86 -24.59
N ILE A 164 3.55 7.88 -25.37
CA ILE A 164 3.37 7.79 -26.83
C ILE A 164 4.69 7.39 -27.51
N LYS A 165 5.81 8.04 -27.15
CA LYS A 165 7.14 7.74 -27.69
C LYS A 165 7.58 6.30 -27.44
N ASN A 166 7.03 5.67 -26.40
CA ASN A 166 7.28 4.26 -26.07
C ASN A 166 6.20 3.31 -26.64
N ASN A 167 5.42 3.76 -27.63
CA ASN A 167 4.37 2.98 -28.30
C ASN A 167 3.30 2.43 -27.35
N LEU A 168 2.99 3.17 -26.28
CA LEU A 168 1.90 2.85 -25.36
C LEU A 168 0.63 3.60 -25.77
N SER A 169 -0.54 3.01 -25.51
CA SER A 169 -1.86 3.59 -25.81
C SER A 169 -2.89 3.17 -24.74
N GLY A 170 -4.10 3.75 -24.78
CA GLY A 170 -5.20 3.39 -23.88
C GLY A 170 -5.23 4.18 -22.57
N PHE A 171 -4.45 5.26 -22.48
CA PHE A 171 -4.36 6.13 -21.31
C PHE A 171 -4.98 7.51 -21.52
N GLU A 172 -5.50 7.80 -22.71
CA GLU A 172 -5.91 9.13 -23.16
C GLU A 172 -7.05 9.71 -22.32
N LYS A 173 -7.92 8.83 -21.82
CA LYS A 173 -9.11 9.16 -21.00
C LYS A 173 -8.93 8.90 -19.51
N LEU A 174 -7.73 8.50 -19.06
CA LEU A 174 -7.48 8.25 -17.64
C LEU A 174 -7.39 9.58 -16.88
N ASN A 175 -7.97 9.60 -15.68
CA ASN A 175 -7.72 10.67 -14.70
C ASN A 175 -6.24 10.62 -14.23
N ARG A 176 -5.80 11.62 -13.46
CA ARG A 176 -4.38 11.73 -13.06
C ARG A 176 -3.89 10.53 -12.26
N LYS A 177 -4.70 10.03 -11.33
CA LYS A 177 -4.38 8.87 -10.50
C LYS A 177 -4.18 7.61 -11.36
N ASP A 178 -5.12 7.35 -12.26
CA ASP A 178 -5.11 6.16 -13.11
C ASP A 178 -4.01 6.26 -14.17
N LEU A 179 -3.74 7.44 -14.71
CA LEU A 179 -2.63 7.69 -15.61
C LEU A 179 -1.27 7.43 -14.93
N LEU A 180 -1.06 7.90 -13.70
CA LEU A 180 0.17 7.60 -12.97
C LEU A 180 0.30 6.11 -12.64
N THR A 181 -0.82 5.42 -12.41
CA THR A 181 -0.83 3.96 -12.15
C THR A 181 -0.47 3.20 -13.41
N PHE A 182 -1.10 3.55 -14.54
CA PHE A 182 -0.77 3.03 -15.87
C PHE A 182 0.71 3.24 -16.20
N ALA A 183 1.21 4.47 -15.98
CA ALA A 183 2.61 4.81 -16.21
C ALA A 183 3.55 3.91 -15.40
N MET A 184 3.33 3.74 -14.09
CA MET A 184 4.13 2.83 -13.27
C MET A 184 4.11 1.38 -13.79
N GLN A 185 2.93 0.86 -14.15
CA GLN A 185 2.79 -0.51 -14.64
C GLN A 185 3.55 -0.75 -15.96
N LYS A 186 3.70 0.28 -16.79
CA LYS A 186 4.41 0.21 -18.07
C LYS A 186 5.85 0.70 -18.00
N ASN A 187 6.31 1.18 -16.85
CA ASN A 187 7.66 1.70 -16.70
C ASN A 187 8.69 0.55 -16.80
N PRO A 188 9.65 0.59 -17.74
CA PRO A 188 10.58 -0.51 -17.98
C PRO A 188 11.52 -0.77 -16.78
N GLN A 189 11.95 0.29 -16.08
CA GLN A 189 12.77 0.15 -14.89
C GLN A 189 11.99 -0.53 -13.76
N HIS A 190 10.73 -0.16 -13.57
CA HIS A 190 9.87 -0.82 -12.57
C HIS A 190 9.68 -2.32 -12.88
N ILE A 191 9.47 -2.67 -14.15
CA ILE A 191 9.33 -4.07 -14.58
C ILE A 191 10.61 -4.85 -14.25
N ALA A 192 11.78 -4.33 -14.64
CA ALA A 192 13.07 -4.97 -14.37
C ALA A 192 13.36 -5.12 -12.86
N ASP A 193 13.10 -4.07 -12.08
CA ASP A 193 13.30 -4.11 -10.62
C ASP A 193 12.36 -5.11 -9.93
N TYR A 194 11.11 -5.20 -10.40
CA TYR A 194 10.14 -6.16 -9.92
C TYR A 194 10.57 -7.60 -10.21
N GLU A 195 11.00 -7.90 -11.44
CA GLU A 195 11.52 -9.22 -11.83
C GLU A 195 12.72 -9.62 -10.97
N LYS A 196 13.67 -8.70 -10.76
CA LYS A 196 14.84 -8.92 -9.89
C LYS A 196 14.43 -9.22 -8.45
N MET A 197 13.45 -8.48 -7.91
CA MET A 197 12.92 -8.71 -6.56
C MET A 197 12.26 -10.09 -6.45
N VAL A 198 11.42 -10.47 -7.43
CA VAL A 198 10.74 -11.78 -7.45
C VAL A 198 11.76 -12.91 -7.51
N ALA A 199 12.77 -12.81 -8.38
CA ALA A 199 13.85 -13.79 -8.48
C ALA A 199 14.68 -13.87 -7.18
N GLY A 200 14.93 -12.73 -6.52
CA GLY A 200 15.58 -12.67 -5.21
C GLY A 200 14.80 -13.42 -4.13
N ARG A 201 13.49 -13.17 -4.02
CA ARG A 201 12.60 -13.86 -3.06
C ARG A 201 12.50 -15.35 -3.32
N LYS A 202 12.45 -15.75 -4.60
CA LYS A 202 12.46 -17.17 -4.98
C LYS A 202 13.72 -17.87 -4.48
N ARG A 203 14.90 -17.28 -4.72
CA ARG A 203 16.19 -17.82 -4.23
C ARG A 203 16.26 -17.90 -2.71
N GLN A 204 15.81 -16.86 -2.00
CA GLN A 204 15.76 -16.86 -0.54
C GLN A 204 14.86 -17.97 0.00
N ARG A 205 13.68 -18.15 -0.60
CA ARG A 205 12.77 -19.23 -0.23
C ARG A 205 13.37 -20.60 -0.50
N GLU A 206 14.01 -20.81 -1.65
CA GLU A 206 14.68 -22.07 -1.99
C GLU A 206 15.83 -22.39 -1.01
N ALA A 207 16.65 -21.39 -0.66
CA ALA A 207 17.70 -21.55 0.33
C ALA A 207 17.14 -21.93 1.71
N TYR A 208 16.09 -21.24 2.14
CA TYR A 208 15.41 -21.55 3.40
C TYR A 208 14.83 -22.97 3.43
N LEU A 209 14.13 -23.39 2.38
CA LEU A 209 13.58 -24.75 2.26
C LEU A 209 14.67 -25.82 2.24
N LYS A 210 15.83 -25.54 1.66
CA LYS A 210 16.98 -26.46 1.67
C LYS A 210 17.56 -26.66 3.06
N GLU A 211 17.57 -25.61 3.88
CA GLU A 211 18.15 -25.63 5.23
C GLU A 211 17.15 -26.13 6.29
N HIS A 212 15.86 -25.81 6.16
CA HIS A 212 14.85 -26.03 7.20
C HIS A 212 13.73 -27.02 6.81
N GLY A 213 13.70 -27.48 5.56
CA GLY A 213 12.59 -28.30 5.03
C GLY A 213 11.34 -27.49 4.70
N GLU A 214 10.26 -28.17 4.33
CA GLU A 214 8.96 -27.52 4.08
C GLU A 214 8.32 -27.06 5.38
N VAL A 215 8.03 -25.76 5.47
CA VAL A 215 7.25 -25.20 6.57
C VAL A 215 5.78 -25.24 6.16
N ASP A 216 4.97 -25.97 6.94
CA ASP A 216 3.51 -25.95 6.79
C ASP A 216 2.99 -24.54 7.07
N PRO A 217 2.41 -23.84 6.07
CA PRO A 217 1.91 -22.48 6.25
C PRO A 217 0.69 -22.39 7.17
N ARG A 218 0.17 -23.53 7.67
CA ARG A 218 -0.99 -23.62 8.57
C ARG A 218 -0.61 -23.90 10.04
N LYS A 219 0.67 -24.13 10.34
CA LYS A 219 1.19 -24.20 11.71
C LYS A 219 1.70 -22.83 12.14
#